data_AF-A0A662VH21-F1
#
_entry.id   AF-A0A662VH21-F1
#
_cell.length_a   1.000
_cell.length_b   1.000
_cell.length_c   1.000
_cell.angle_alpha   90.00
_cell.angle_beta   90.00
_cell.angle_gamma   90.00
#
_symmetry.space_group_name_H-M   'P 1'
#
loop_
_entity.id
_entity.type
_entity.pdbx_description
1 polymer ?
#
loop_
_entity_poly.entity_id
_entity_poly.type
_entity_poly.pdbx_seq_one_letter_code
_entity_poly.pdbx_strand_id
1 'polypeptide(L)'
;MSNKKISMAKVNISNKIEIKNKILEMGKEIIQSEGKKWKEETEIPFNAMLGALFGIRFGDRHAKKCLDKLMVKAGGKRSIPNYLRSLKPEELKELFSSEIKTGLDLNIVLESIKGIMELDAKYNLRTETLSHINDPDEFCDQLKKVKGFGGDEIGRWIVCEFVRTWELKSPSNLELPRSTLEILNALGLEPSDFKIEDYPYVDAAFETLGSKSKKLEKTEERS
;
A
#
# COMPACT_ATOMS: atom_id res chain seq x y z
N MET A 1 13.21 48.29 -3.32
CA MET A 1 13.50 46.83 -3.38
C MET A 1 12.43 45.93 -2.72
N SER A 2 11.32 46.48 -2.17
CA SER A 2 10.28 45.70 -1.46
C SER A 2 9.27 44.96 -2.38
N ASN A 3 8.87 45.55 -3.50
CA ASN A 3 7.80 45.00 -4.35
C ASN A 3 8.16 43.71 -5.11
N LYS A 4 9.46 43.51 -5.43
CA LYS A 4 9.92 42.33 -6.19
C LYS A 4 9.91 41.05 -5.33
N LYS A 5 10.22 41.15 -4.04
CA LYS A 5 10.15 40.02 -3.08
C LYS A 5 8.70 39.58 -2.82
N ILE A 6 7.78 40.54 -2.69
CA ILE A 6 6.35 40.24 -2.46
C ILE A 6 5.72 39.61 -3.71
N SER A 7 6.07 40.10 -4.90
CA SER A 7 5.63 39.52 -6.18
C SER A 7 6.13 38.08 -6.37
N MET A 8 7.41 37.82 -6.14
CA MET A 8 7.97 36.46 -6.26
C MET A 8 7.40 35.50 -5.22
N ALA A 9 7.18 35.95 -3.98
CA ALA A 9 6.55 35.14 -2.94
C ALA A 9 5.09 34.76 -3.31
N LYS A 10 4.30 35.71 -3.84
CA LYS A 10 2.93 35.43 -4.28
C LYS A 10 2.86 34.46 -5.47
N VAL A 11 3.77 34.60 -6.44
CA VAL A 11 3.86 33.67 -7.58
C VAL A 11 4.25 32.27 -7.12
N ASN A 12 5.20 32.15 -6.17
CA ASN A 12 5.63 30.86 -5.63
C ASN A 12 4.52 30.17 -4.81
N ILE A 13 3.74 30.93 -4.03
CA ILE A 13 2.59 30.41 -3.28
C ILE A 13 1.46 29.96 -4.23
N SER A 14 1.16 30.74 -5.27
CA SER A 14 0.13 30.40 -6.25
C SER A 14 0.47 29.10 -6.99
N ASN A 15 1.72 28.94 -7.43
CA ASN A 15 2.20 27.72 -8.06
C ASN A 15 2.12 26.52 -7.10
N LYS A 16 2.47 26.71 -5.82
CA LYS A 16 2.39 25.66 -4.81
C LYS A 16 0.96 25.15 -4.61
N ILE A 17 -0.02 26.06 -4.54
CA ILE A 17 -1.44 25.72 -4.42
C ILE A 17 -1.93 24.94 -5.65
N GLU A 18 -1.56 25.40 -6.85
CA GLU A 18 -1.94 24.74 -8.10
C GLU A 18 -1.37 23.32 -8.19
N ILE A 19 -0.09 23.13 -7.87
CA ILE A 19 0.56 21.82 -7.86
C ILE A 19 -0.13 20.88 -6.85
N LYS A 20 -0.41 21.36 -5.63
CA LYS A 20 -1.11 20.56 -4.61
C LYS A 20 -2.48 20.10 -5.08
N ASN A 21 -3.29 21.01 -5.63
CA ASN A 21 -4.61 20.67 -6.13
C ASN A 21 -4.55 19.62 -7.25
N LYS A 22 -3.58 19.78 -8.16
CA LYS A 22 -3.36 18.83 -9.25
C LYS A 22 -2.95 17.44 -8.75
N ILE A 23 -2.07 17.37 -7.75
CA ILE A 23 -1.70 16.09 -7.11
C ILE A 23 -2.94 15.40 -6.54
N LEU A 24 -3.78 16.14 -5.81
CA LEU A 24 -4.99 15.57 -5.21
C LEU A 24 -6.03 15.14 -6.25
N GLU A 25 -6.19 15.89 -7.33
CA GLU A 25 -7.05 15.54 -8.45
C GLU A 25 -6.58 14.24 -9.12
N MET A 26 -5.29 14.18 -9.50
CA MET A 26 -4.68 12.98 -10.08
C MET A 26 -4.84 11.76 -9.17
N GLY A 27 -4.57 11.91 -7.87
CA GLY A 27 -4.71 10.83 -6.90
C GLY A 27 -6.13 10.28 -6.84
N LYS A 28 -7.14 11.16 -6.81
CA LYS A 28 -8.55 10.77 -6.81
C LYS A 28 -8.94 10.01 -8.09
N GLU A 29 -8.46 10.45 -9.25
CA GLU A 29 -8.68 9.75 -10.53
C GLU A 29 -8.05 8.35 -10.56
N ILE A 30 -6.81 8.22 -10.04
CA ILE A 30 -6.10 6.94 -9.95
C ILE A 30 -6.86 5.97 -9.04
N ILE A 31 -7.37 6.41 -7.90
CA ILE A 31 -8.15 5.55 -7.00
C ILE A 31 -9.43 5.05 -7.66
N GLN A 32 -10.13 5.91 -8.41
CA GLN A 32 -11.36 5.53 -9.13
C GLN A 32 -11.11 4.50 -10.24
N SER A 33 -9.88 4.42 -10.76
CA SER A 33 -9.49 3.52 -11.84
C SER A 33 -8.66 2.33 -11.34
N GLU A 34 -7.40 2.56 -11.01
CA GLU A 34 -6.43 1.55 -10.58
C GLU A 34 -6.79 0.96 -9.20
N GLY A 35 -7.21 1.80 -8.24
CA GLY A 35 -7.60 1.35 -6.89
C GLY A 35 -8.80 0.40 -6.92
N LYS A 36 -9.82 0.72 -7.75
CA LYS A 36 -10.98 -0.17 -7.96
C LYS A 36 -10.57 -1.52 -8.55
N LYS A 37 -9.72 -1.52 -9.58
CA LYS A 37 -9.21 -2.76 -10.19
C LYS A 37 -8.46 -3.61 -9.17
N TRP A 38 -7.62 -2.99 -8.35
CA TRP A 38 -6.88 -3.74 -7.34
C TRP A 38 -7.78 -4.28 -6.22
N LYS A 39 -8.84 -3.54 -5.83
CA LYS A 39 -9.91 -4.06 -4.96
C LYS A 39 -10.58 -5.29 -5.56
N GLU A 40 -10.88 -5.28 -6.85
CA GLU A 40 -11.47 -6.43 -7.55
C GLU A 40 -10.50 -7.63 -7.60
N GLU A 41 -9.19 -7.39 -7.81
CA GLU A 41 -8.19 -8.46 -7.86
C GLU A 41 -7.90 -9.08 -6.49
N THR A 42 -7.98 -8.31 -5.42
CA THR A 42 -7.68 -8.77 -4.06
C THR A 42 -8.92 -9.11 -3.25
N GLU A 43 -10.08 -8.57 -3.60
CA GLU A 43 -11.40 -8.73 -2.98
C GLU A 43 -11.49 -8.16 -1.54
N ILE A 44 -10.58 -8.60 -0.67
CA ILE A 44 -10.59 -8.32 0.77
C ILE A 44 -9.25 -7.77 1.28
N PRO A 45 -9.24 -6.96 2.35
CA PRO A 45 -8.02 -6.40 2.96
C PRO A 45 -6.95 -7.45 3.29
N PHE A 46 -7.37 -8.64 3.74
CA PHE A 46 -6.45 -9.74 4.03
C PHE A 46 -5.59 -10.13 2.81
N ASN A 47 -6.23 -10.28 1.66
CA ASN A 47 -5.55 -10.67 0.42
C ASN A 47 -4.68 -9.53 -0.11
N ALA A 48 -5.11 -8.27 0.09
CA ALA A 48 -4.31 -7.11 -0.25
C ALA A 48 -2.98 -7.08 0.53
N MET A 49 -2.99 -7.41 1.83
CA MET A 49 -1.75 -7.52 2.62
C MET A 49 -0.84 -8.65 2.13
N LEU A 50 -1.40 -9.80 1.75
CA LEU A 50 -0.63 -10.88 1.14
C LEU A 50 -0.04 -10.47 -0.22
N GLY A 51 -0.81 -9.75 -1.03
CA GLY A 51 -0.35 -9.17 -2.29
C GLY A 51 0.82 -8.22 -2.07
N ALA A 52 0.70 -7.32 -1.09
CA ALA A 52 1.77 -6.41 -0.68
C ALA A 52 3.04 -7.17 -0.30
N LEU A 53 2.92 -8.17 0.58
CA LEU A 53 4.03 -9.03 1.02
C LEU A 53 4.76 -9.70 -0.14
N PHE A 54 4.02 -10.27 -1.09
CA PHE A 54 4.61 -10.93 -2.26
C PHE A 54 5.17 -9.92 -3.29
N GLY A 55 4.64 -8.69 -3.29
CA GLY A 55 5.04 -7.61 -4.19
C GLY A 55 6.37 -6.95 -3.83
N ILE A 56 6.72 -6.85 -2.54
CA ILE A 56 7.86 -6.07 -2.00
C ILE A 56 9.15 -6.22 -2.83
N ARG A 57 9.48 -7.43 -3.29
CA ARG A 57 10.73 -7.71 -4.03
C ARG A 57 10.55 -8.11 -5.48
N PHE A 58 9.36 -8.55 -5.87
CA PHE A 58 9.15 -9.24 -7.16
C PHE A 58 8.06 -8.59 -8.03
N GLY A 59 7.40 -7.55 -7.51
CA GLY A 59 6.38 -6.77 -8.20
C GLY A 59 5.04 -7.47 -8.38
N ASP A 60 4.07 -6.73 -8.91
CA ASP A 60 2.64 -7.08 -8.91
C ASP A 60 2.35 -8.38 -9.67
N ARG A 61 3.08 -8.66 -10.75
CA ARG A 61 2.91 -9.91 -11.51
C ARG A 61 3.23 -11.14 -10.65
N HIS A 62 4.26 -11.05 -9.82
CA HIS A 62 4.62 -12.13 -8.90
C HIS A 62 3.58 -12.25 -7.79
N ALA A 63 3.18 -11.12 -7.19
CA ALA A 63 2.15 -11.08 -6.17
C ALA A 63 0.84 -11.73 -6.64
N LYS A 64 0.36 -11.34 -7.82
CA LYS A 64 -0.82 -11.92 -8.45
C LYS A 64 -0.69 -13.43 -8.64
N LYS A 65 0.44 -13.90 -9.18
CA LYS A 65 0.67 -15.35 -9.37
C LYS A 65 0.63 -16.12 -8.05
N CYS A 66 1.17 -15.56 -6.98
CA CYS A 66 1.12 -16.18 -5.66
C CYS A 66 -0.30 -16.21 -5.08
N LEU A 67 -1.05 -15.10 -5.19
CA LEU A 67 -2.44 -15.03 -4.77
C LEU A 67 -3.34 -16.01 -5.55
N ASP A 68 -3.21 -16.05 -6.88
CA ASP A 68 -3.97 -16.97 -7.74
C ASP A 68 -3.72 -18.44 -7.36
N LYS A 69 -2.46 -18.80 -7.08
CA LYS A 69 -2.11 -20.14 -6.58
C LYS A 69 -2.74 -20.46 -5.23
N LEU A 70 -2.70 -19.52 -4.29
CA LEU A 70 -3.32 -19.68 -2.97
C LEU A 70 -4.84 -19.83 -3.11
N MET A 71 -5.47 -19.07 -4.00
CA MET A 71 -6.90 -19.17 -4.28
C MET A 71 -7.28 -20.54 -4.83
N VAL A 72 -6.49 -21.08 -5.78
CA VAL A 72 -6.69 -22.44 -6.30
C VAL A 72 -6.57 -23.49 -5.20
N LYS A 73 -5.56 -23.38 -4.33
CA LYS A 73 -5.37 -24.32 -3.20
C LYS A 73 -6.45 -24.20 -2.13
N ALA A 74 -6.98 -23.00 -1.91
CA ALA A 74 -8.14 -22.80 -1.04
C ALA A 74 -9.41 -23.47 -1.59
N GLY A 75 -9.40 -23.92 -2.85
CA GLY A 75 -10.35 -24.89 -3.38
C GLY A 75 -11.71 -24.29 -3.70
N GLY A 76 -11.76 -23.02 -4.10
CA GLY A 76 -12.95 -22.30 -4.59
C GLY A 76 -14.12 -22.12 -3.62
N LYS A 77 -14.12 -22.84 -2.49
CA LYS A 77 -15.16 -22.82 -1.44
C LYS A 77 -14.64 -22.33 -0.09
N ARG A 78 -13.32 -22.23 0.10
CA ARG A 78 -12.71 -21.56 1.25
C ARG A 78 -12.01 -20.31 0.74
N SER A 79 -12.17 -19.20 1.48
CA SER A 79 -11.33 -18.02 1.27
C SER A 79 -9.88 -18.33 1.65
N ILE A 80 -8.91 -17.61 1.06
CA ILE A 80 -7.49 -17.70 1.44
C ILE A 80 -7.30 -17.62 2.97
N PRO A 81 -7.90 -16.66 3.70
CA PRO A 81 -7.81 -16.63 5.16
C PRO A 81 -8.24 -17.94 5.86
N ASN A 82 -9.32 -18.58 5.39
CA ASN A 82 -9.80 -19.84 5.96
C ASN A 82 -8.89 -21.02 5.63
N TYR A 83 -8.35 -21.05 4.41
CA TYR A 83 -7.39 -22.06 4.00
C TYR A 83 -6.12 -21.98 4.86
N LEU A 84 -5.49 -20.81 4.97
CA LEU A 84 -4.27 -20.63 5.76
C LEU A 84 -4.46 -20.96 7.24
N ARG A 85 -5.62 -20.63 7.84
CA ARG A 85 -5.94 -21.01 9.23
C ARG A 85 -6.13 -22.51 9.43
N SER A 86 -6.46 -23.25 8.38
CA SER A 86 -6.65 -24.71 8.47
C SER A 86 -5.34 -25.50 8.39
N LEU A 87 -4.24 -24.86 8.02
CA LEU A 87 -2.93 -25.50 7.89
C LEU A 87 -2.21 -25.56 9.23
N LYS A 88 -1.51 -26.66 9.46
CA LYS A 88 -0.51 -26.80 10.52
C LYS A 88 0.75 -25.99 10.18
N PRO A 89 1.58 -25.62 11.18
CA PRO A 89 2.82 -24.88 10.93
C PRO A 89 3.75 -25.52 9.88
N GLU A 90 3.85 -26.85 9.87
CA GLU A 90 4.68 -27.61 8.94
C GLU A 90 4.12 -27.55 7.51
N GLU A 91 2.79 -27.62 7.35
CA GLU A 91 2.11 -27.53 6.07
C GLU A 91 2.20 -26.10 5.50
N LEU A 92 2.11 -25.08 6.37
CA LEU A 92 2.33 -23.69 6.00
C LEU A 92 3.78 -23.50 5.51
N LYS A 93 4.75 -24.04 6.23
CA LYS A 93 6.16 -24.01 5.83
C LYS A 93 6.37 -24.70 4.49
N GLU A 94 5.82 -25.89 4.27
CA GLU A 94 5.93 -26.63 3.02
C GLU A 94 5.31 -25.86 1.85
N LEU A 95 4.12 -25.28 2.05
CA LEU A 95 3.43 -24.45 1.08
C LEU A 95 4.34 -23.30 0.60
N PHE A 96 4.94 -22.55 1.52
CA PHE A 96 5.79 -21.41 1.17
C PHE A 96 7.20 -21.80 0.71
N SER A 97 7.71 -22.98 1.12
CA SER A 97 9.02 -23.49 0.66
C SER A 97 8.98 -23.98 -0.79
N SER A 98 7.89 -24.64 -1.19
CA SER A 98 7.76 -25.29 -2.50
C SER A 98 7.21 -24.34 -3.58
N GLU A 99 6.26 -23.49 -3.22
CA GLU A 99 5.50 -22.70 -4.18
C GLU A 99 6.04 -21.29 -4.40
N ILE A 100 6.63 -20.75 -3.34
CA ILE A 100 7.11 -19.38 -3.27
C ILE A 100 8.64 -19.47 -3.27
N LYS A 101 9.20 -19.87 -4.43
CA LYS A 101 10.64 -19.74 -4.75
C LYS A 101 11.01 -18.26 -4.76
N THR A 102 11.03 -17.66 -3.59
CA THR A 102 11.38 -16.28 -3.37
C THR A 102 12.77 -16.30 -2.79
N GLY A 103 13.65 -15.43 -3.28
CA GLY A 103 14.87 -15.05 -2.56
C GLY A 103 14.56 -14.26 -1.28
N LEU A 104 13.38 -14.45 -0.68
CA LEU A 104 13.01 -13.95 0.62
C LEU A 104 13.38 -15.01 1.65
N ASP A 105 13.80 -14.55 2.81
CA ASP A 105 13.96 -15.43 3.96
C ASP A 105 12.58 -16.02 4.31
N LEU A 106 12.46 -17.35 4.20
CA LEU A 106 11.23 -18.08 4.48
C LEU A 106 10.70 -17.77 5.89
N ASN A 107 11.59 -17.56 6.88
CA ASN A 107 11.17 -17.21 8.23
C ASN A 107 10.49 -15.85 8.26
N ILE A 108 10.98 -14.87 7.49
CA ILE A 108 10.34 -13.55 7.37
C ILE A 108 8.92 -13.73 6.80
N VAL A 109 8.77 -14.50 5.71
CA VAL A 109 7.46 -14.74 5.09
C VAL A 109 6.48 -15.40 6.07
N LEU A 110 6.91 -16.43 6.79
CA LEU A 110 6.06 -17.12 7.76
C LEU A 110 5.64 -16.21 8.92
N GLU A 111 6.56 -15.42 9.47
CA GLU A 111 6.27 -14.44 10.51
C GLU A 111 5.34 -13.32 10.02
N SER A 112 5.51 -12.85 8.78
CA SER A 112 4.60 -11.88 8.16
C SER A 112 3.18 -12.44 8.04
N ILE A 113 3.04 -13.67 7.54
CA ILE A 113 1.72 -14.32 7.36
C ILE A 113 1.04 -14.53 8.71
N LYS A 114 1.81 -14.97 9.72
CA LYS A 114 1.31 -15.10 11.09
C LYS A 114 0.78 -13.77 11.61
N GLY A 115 1.54 -12.68 11.45
CA GLY A 115 1.09 -11.34 11.84
C GLY A 115 -0.18 -10.90 11.09
N ILE A 116 -0.29 -11.17 9.78
CA ILE A 116 -1.51 -10.89 9.01
C ILE A 116 -2.71 -11.70 9.56
N MET A 117 -2.50 -12.97 9.91
CA MET A 117 -3.55 -13.83 10.49
C MET A 117 -3.99 -13.35 11.88
N GLU A 118 -3.07 -12.83 12.69
CA GLU A 118 -3.36 -12.24 14.00
C GLU A 118 -4.19 -10.95 13.86
N LEU A 119 -3.84 -10.07 12.91
CA LEU A 119 -4.64 -8.89 12.59
C LEU A 119 -6.03 -9.28 12.09
N ASP A 120 -6.13 -10.28 11.21
CA ASP A 120 -7.42 -10.81 10.72
C ASP A 120 -8.30 -11.34 11.85
N ALA A 121 -7.70 -11.98 12.85
CA ALA A 121 -8.44 -12.48 14.01
C ALA A 121 -8.99 -11.33 14.88
N LYS A 122 -8.25 -10.22 14.97
CA LYS A 122 -8.63 -9.07 15.81
C LYS A 122 -9.57 -8.09 15.10
N TYR A 123 -9.32 -7.78 13.83
CA TYR A 123 -10.01 -6.72 13.10
C TYR A 123 -10.93 -7.23 11.99
N ASN A 124 -11.02 -8.55 11.77
CA ASN A 124 -11.85 -9.16 10.73
C ASN A 124 -11.56 -8.56 9.33
N LEU A 125 -10.42 -8.91 8.75
CA LEU A 125 -9.93 -8.37 7.47
C LEU A 125 -10.52 -9.10 6.25
N ARG A 126 -11.66 -9.79 6.45
CA ARG A 126 -12.35 -10.64 5.46
C ARG A 126 -13.57 -9.97 4.85
N THR A 127 -13.79 -8.72 5.20
CA THR A 127 -14.93 -7.90 4.77
C THR A 127 -14.54 -7.04 3.58
N GLU A 128 -15.53 -6.55 2.85
CA GLU A 128 -15.33 -5.64 1.70
C GLU A 128 -15.09 -4.17 2.12
N THR A 129 -15.17 -3.89 3.42
CA THR A 129 -14.99 -2.58 4.06
C THR A 129 -14.32 -2.76 5.44
N LEU A 130 -13.57 -1.75 5.88
CA LEU A 130 -12.92 -1.61 7.18
C LEU A 130 -13.58 -0.53 8.04
N SER A 131 -14.74 -0.02 7.64
CA SER A 131 -15.51 1.00 8.37
C SER A 131 -15.93 0.58 9.79
N HIS A 132 -15.91 -0.72 10.10
CA HIS A 132 -16.18 -1.27 11.44
C HIS A 132 -15.01 -1.11 12.41
N ILE A 133 -13.82 -0.75 11.95
CA ILE A 133 -12.66 -0.49 12.82
C ILE A 133 -12.84 0.89 13.47
N ASN A 134 -13.16 0.89 14.77
CA ASN A 134 -13.41 2.10 15.53
C ASN A 134 -12.14 2.87 15.93
N ASP A 135 -11.00 2.18 16.04
CA ASP A 135 -9.71 2.75 16.40
C ASP A 135 -8.68 2.53 15.27
N PRO A 136 -8.65 3.45 14.28
CA PRO A 136 -7.75 3.33 13.13
C PRO A 136 -6.27 3.56 13.49
N ASP A 137 -5.98 4.32 14.55
CA ASP A 137 -4.62 4.61 15.01
C ASP A 137 -3.98 3.35 15.59
N GLU A 138 -4.74 2.66 16.45
CA GLU A 138 -4.34 1.39 17.04
C GLU A 138 -4.16 0.31 15.97
N PHE A 139 -5.07 0.24 14.99
CA PHE A 139 -4.93 -0.66 13.85
C PHE A 139 -3.67 -0.38 13.03
N CYS A 140 -3.38 0.90 12.73
CA CYS A 140 -2.17 1.33 12.03
C CYS A 140 -0.90 0.89 12.79
N ASP A 141 -0.87 1.06 14.11
CA ASP A 141 0.25 0.66 14.95
C ASP A 141 0.44 -0.86 15.02
N GLN A 142 -0.65 -1.65 15.07
CA GLN A 142 -0.53 -3.11 15.01
C GLN A 142 -0.08 -3.58 13.62
N LEU A 143 -0.54 -2.93 12.55
CA LEU A 143 -0.15 -3.27 11.18
C LEU A 143 1.35 -3.13 10.98
N LYS A 144 1.95 -2.04 11.50
CA LYS A 144 3.40 -1.82 11.47
C LYS A 144 4.20 -2.88 12.24
N LYS A 145 3.60 -3.64 13.16
CA LYS A 145 4.29 -4.73 13.88
C LYS A 145 4.40 -6.01 13.06
N VAL A 146 3.64 -6.15 11.97
CA VAL A 146 3.79 -7.29 11.06
C VAL A 146 5.19 -7.26 10.46
N LYS A 147 5.88 -8.40 10.51
CA LYS A 147 7.24 -8.52 9.98
C LYS A 147 7.25 -8.08 8.52
N GLY A 148 8.16 -7.17 8.16
CA GLY A 148 8.26 -6.62 6.81
C GLY A 148 7.37 -5.40 6.53
N PHE A 149 6.43 -5.06 7.42
CA PHE A 149 5.53 -3.90 7.22
C PHE A 149 5.93 -2.68 8.07
N GLY A 150 6.71 -2.85 9.15
CA GLY A 150 7.09 -1.75 10.06
C GLY A 150 8.09 -0.72 9.54
N GLY A 151 8.54 -0.83 8.29
CA GLY A 151 9.40 0.18 7.67
C GLY A 151 8.62 1.39 7.16
N ASP A 152 9.36 2.36 6.62
CA ASP A 152 8.82 3.63 6.13
C ASP A 152 8.05 3.53 4.80
N GLU A 153 7.79 2.32 4.30
CA GLU A 153 7.23 2.11 2.97
C GLU A 153 5.95 1.26 3.03
N ILE A 154 6.10 -0.06 3.20
CA ILE A 154 5.00 -1.01 2.96
C ILE A 154 3.84 -0.82 3.93
N GLY A 155 4.09 -0.72 5.24
CA GLY A 155 3.00 -0.56 6.21
C GLY A 155 2.24 0.75 5.99
N ARG A 156 2.95 1.83 5.70
CA ARG A 156 2.35 3.14 5.40
C ARG A 156 1.50 3.09 4.13
N TRP A 157 2.04 2.48 3.07
CA TRP A 157 1.33 2.28 1.81
C TRP A 157 0.05 1.46 2.02
N ILE A 158 0.12 0.31 2.71
CA ILE A 158 -1.07 -0.51 2.99
C ILE A 158 -2.14 0.28 3.75
N VAL A 159 -1.76 1.17 4.68
CA VAL A 159 -2.76 2.00 5.39
C VAL A 159 -3.39 3.03 4.45
N CYS A 160 -2.62 3.69 3.58
CA CYS A 160 -3.17 4.55 2.53
C CYS A 160 -4.18 3.79 1.65
N GLU A 161 -3.83 2.57 1.24
CA GLU A 161 -4.71 1.67 0.50
C GLU A 161 -6.01 1.36 1.21
N PHE A 162 -5.92 1.02 2.49
CA PHE A 162 -7.08 0.69 3.31
C PHE A 162 -8.02 1.88 3.48
N VAL A 163 -7.48 3.09 3.61
CA VAL A 163 -8.29 4.31 3.67
C VAL A 163 -8.99 4.55 2.33
N ARG A 164 -8.26 4.49 1.21
CA ARG A 164 -8.80 4.88 -0.11
C ARG A 164 -9.70 3.83 -0.76
N THR A 165 -9.52 2.55 -0.44
CA THR A 165 -10.14 1.43 -1.16
C THR A 165 -11.13 0.63 -0.30
N TRP A 166 -10.84 0.50 1.00
CA TRP A 166 -11.65 -0.26 1.95
C TRP A 166 -12.26 0.60 3.05
N GLU A 167 -12.34 1.92 2.88
CA GLU A 167 -13.09 2.82 3.77
C GLU A 167 -12.62 2.79 5.23
N LEU A 168 -11.35 2.44 5.47
CA LEU A 168 -10.75 2.67 6.78
C LEU A 168 -10.77 4.17 7.07
N LYS A 169 -11.21 4.58 8.25
CA LYS A 169 -11.10 5.97 8.67
C LYS A 169 -9.62 6.36 8.74
N SER A 170 -9.25 7.53 8.18
CA SER A 170 -7.85 7.97 8.18
C SER A 170 -7.29 8.03 9.61
N PRO A 171 -6.21 7.28 9.91
CA PRO A 171 -5.54 7.37 11.20
C PRO A 171 -4.89 8.75 11.39
N SER A 172 -4.94 9.29 12.61
CA SER A 172 -4.29 10.54 12.98
C SER A 172 -2.76 10.43 13.02
N ASN A 173 -2.24 9.19 13.09
CA ASN A 173 -0.82 8.85 13.04
C ASN A 173 -0.37 8.33 11.65
N LEU A 174 -1.17 8.55 10.60
CA LEU A 174 -0.81 8.19 9.24
C LEU A 174 0.38 9.02 8.76
N GLU A 175 1.38 8.31 8.23
CA GLU A 175 2.56 8.89 7.63
C GLU A 175 2.60 8.45 6.16
N LEU A 176 3.16 9.30 5.29
CA LEU A 176 3.36 8.96 3.88
C LEU A 176 4.51 7.96 3.70
N PRO A 177 4.41 7.05 2.72
CA PRO A 177 5.53 6.21 2.29
C PRO A 177 6.76 7.03 1.92
N ARG A 178 7.96 6.50 2.17
CA ARG A 178 9.23 7.18 1.90
C ARG A 178 9.35 7.58 0.43
N SER A 179 8.95 6.72 -0.51
CA SER A 179 8.99 7.04 -1.94
C SER A 179 8.13 8.27 -2.28
N THR A 180 6.96 8.39 -1.67
CA THR A 180 6.09 9.57 -1.80
C THR A 180 6.71 10.82 -1.18
N LEU A 181 7.36 10.69 -0.02
CA LEU A 181 8.11 11.80 0.61
C LEU A 181 9.25 12.30 -0.29
N GLU A 182 9.99 11.39 -0.92
CA GLU A 182 11.09 11.74 -1.82
C GLU A 182 10.60 12.54 -3.05
N ILE A 183 9.45 12.16 -3.62
CA ILE A 183 8.82 12.87 -4.75
C ILE A 183 8.27 14.24 -4.31
N LEU A 184 7.61 14.34 -3.15
CA LEU A 184 7.16 15.63 -2.60
C LEU A 184 8.32 16.61 -2.44
N ASN A 185 9.42 16.13 -1.84
CA ASN A 185 10.60 16.95 -1.63
C ASN A 185 11.21 17.44 -2.95
N ALA A 186 11.27 16.57 -3.98
CA ALA A 186 11.73 16.95 -5.32
C ALA A 186 10.84 18.04 -5.97
N LEU A 187 9.56 18.11 -5.61
CA LEU A 187 8.61 19.14 -6.04
C LEU A 187 8.62 20.40 -5.16
N GLY A 188 9.47 20.46 -4.12
CA GLY A 188 9.49 21.57 -3.15
C GLY A 188 8.26 21.61 -2.25
N LEU A 189 7.64 20.45 -2.02
CA LEU A 189 6.48 20.27 -1.14
C LEU A 189 6.88 19.48 0.11
N GLU A 190 6.11 19.68 1.18
CA GLU A 190 6.24 18.96 2.44
C GLU A 190 4.92 18.28 2.80
N PRO A 191 4.92 17.20 3.61
CA PRO A 191 3.68 16.56 4.07
C PRO A 191 2.75 17.51 4.82
N SER A 192 3.32 18.51 5.50
CA SER A 192 2.60 19.58 6.22
C SER A 192 1.77 20.48 5.30
N ASP A 193 2.02 20.45 3.99
CA ASP A 193 1.20 21.13 3.01
C ASP A 193 -0.17 20.47 2.84
N PHE A 194 -0.32 19.19 3.20
CA PHE A 194 -1.54 18.42 3.00
C PHE A 194 -2.19 18.10 4.34
N LYS A 195 -3.51 17.95 4.35
CA LYS A 195 -4.17 17.37 5.53
C LYS A 195 -3.89 15.87 5.56
N ILE A 196 -3.97 15.26 6.75
CA ILE A 196 -3.69 13.84 6.88
C ILE A 196 -4.69 12.97 6.09
N GLU A 197 -5.93 13.43 5.95
CA GLU A 197 -6.95 12.78 5.13
C GLU A 197 -6.63 12.84 3.63
N ASP A 198 -5.77 13.77 3.22
CA ASP A 198 -5.32 13.89 1.83
C ASP A 198 -4.19 12.89 1.49
N TYR A 199 -3.49 12.35 2.49
CA TYR A 199 -2.30 11.51 2.30
C TYR A 199 -2.52 10.29 1.38
N PRO A 200 -3.62 9.53 1.49
CA PRO A 200 -3.88 8.42 0.58
C PRO A 200 -4.00 8.83 -0.89
N TYR A 201 -4.48 10.05 -1.16
CA TYR A 201 -4.61 10.59 -2.52
C TYR A 201 -3.25 11.12 -3.02
N VAL A 202 -2.46 11.73 -2.13
CA VAL A 202 -1.09 12.15 -2.48
C VAL A 202 -0.23 10.95 -2.85
N ASP A 203 -0.29 9.90 -2.05
CA ASP A 203 0.42 8.65 -2.30
C ASP A 203 -0.02 8.01 -3.64
N ALA A 204 -1.33 7.95 -3.87
CA ALA A 204 -1.90 7.48 -5.14
C ALA A 204 -1.31 8.16 -6.37
N ALA A 205 -1.19 9.49 -6.32
CA ALA A 205 -0.70 10.28 -7.43
C ALA A 205 0.74 9.93 -7.83
N PHE A 206 1.53 9.43 -6.88
CA PHE A 206 2.96 9.20 -7.05
C PHE A 206 3.34 7.73 -7.22
N GLU A 207 2.53 6.81 -6.73
CA GLU A 207 2.65 5.37 -7.01
C GLU A 207 2.71 5.08 -8.52
N THR A 208 1.85 5.74 -9.29
CA THR A 208 1.81 5.60 -10.76
C THR A 208 2.99 6.30 -11.45
N LEU A 209 3.52 7.39 -10.89
CA LEU A 209 4.67 8.14 -11.45
C LEU A 209 6.00 7.41 -11.21
N GLY A 210 6.21 6.84 -10.02
CA GLY A 210 7.39 6.02 -9.71
C GLY A 210 7.43 4.74 -10.55
N SER A 211 6.27 4.16 -10.86
CA SER A 211 6.13 2.98 -11.72
C SER A 211 6.38 3.30 -13.21
N LYS A 212 6.05 4.51 -13.67
CA LYS A 212 6.34 4.98 -15.04
C LYS A 212 7.80 5.39 -15.23
N SER A 213 8.44 6.00 -14.22
CA SER A 213 9.87 6.36 -14.29
C SER A 213 10.77 5.12 -14.39
N LYS A 214 10.49 4.05 -13.61
CA LYS A 214 11.20 2.76 -13.71
C LYS A 214 11.02 2.03 -15.04
N LYS A 215 9.95 2.33 -15.80
CA LYS A 215 9.74 1.80 -17.16
C LYS A 215 10.56 2.57 -18.21
N LEU A 216 10.75 3.87 -18.03
CA LEU A 216 11.55 4.71 -18.93
C LEU A 216 13.05 4.38 -18.82
N GLU A 217 13.58 4.24 -17.60
CA GLU A 217 15.00 3.85 -17.38
C GLU A 217 15.35 2.48 -18.00
N LYS A 218 14.43 1.50 -17.94
CA LYS A 218 14.62 0.19 -18.59
C LYS A 218 14.60 0.22 -20.12
N THR A 219 14.09 1.29 -20.71
CA THR A 219 14.02 1.45 -22.17
C THR A 219 15.28 2.16 -22.68
N GLU A 220 15.83 3.09 -21.91
CA GLU A 220 17.09 3.78 -22.21
C GLU A 220 18.33 2.89 -22.01
N GLU A 221 18.32 1.94 -21.06
CA GLU A 221 19.39 0.93 -20.93
C GLU A 221 19.38 -0.14 -22.03
N ARG A 222 18.38 -0.13 -22.92
CA ARG A 222 18.23 -1.08 -24.04
C ARG A 222 18.30 -0.40 -25.41
N SER A 223 18.62 0.89 -25.44
CA SER A 223 18.81 1.70 -26.66
C SER A 223 20.30 1.92 -26.91
#